data_AF-A0A8S0FYE1-F1
#
_entry.id   AF-A0A8S0FYE1-F1
#
_cell.length_a   1.000
_cell.length_b   1.000
_cell.length_c   1.000
_cell.angle_alpha   90.00
_cell.angle_beta   90.00
_cell.angle_gamma   90.00
#
_symmetry.space_group_name_H-M   'P 1'
#
loop_
_entity.id
_entity.type
_entity.pdbx_description
1 polymer ?
#
loop_
_entity_poly.entity_id
_entity_poly.type
_entity_poly.pdbx_seq_one_letter_code
_entity_poly.pdbx_strand_id
1 'polypeptide(L)'
;MTGSGKTFTIANVIADLQRPTMVLAPNKTLAAQLYGEMKEFFPENAVEYFVSYYDYYQPEAYVPSSDTFIEKDASVNEHIEQMRLSATKAMLERRDVVVVASVSAIYGLGDPDLYLKMMLHLTVGMIIDQRAILRRLAELQYARNDQAFQRGLLSVFVAR
;
A
#
# COMPACT_ATOMS: atom_id res chain seq x y z
N MET A 1 30.47 8.34 -8.47
CA MET A 1 30.63 7.13 -9.29
C MET A 1 29.43 6.22 -9.13
N THR A 2 29.03 5.54 -10.19
CA THR A 2 28.14 4.36 -10.15
C THR A 2 28.89 3.18 -9.51
N GLY A 3 28.18 2.25 -8.85
CA GLY A 3 28.80 1.10 -8.16
C GLY A 3 29.49 1.41 -6.83
N SER A 4 29.42 2.65 -6.33
CA SER A 4 30.10 3.06 -5.09
C SER A 4 29.34 2.68 -3.79
N GLY A 5 28.39 1.74 -3.85
CA GLY A 5 27.61 1.32 -2.68
C GLY A 5 26.66 2.40 -2.11
N LYS A 6 26.12 3.28 -2.96
CA LYS A 6 25.26 4.40 -2.54
C LYS A 6 24.08 3.95 -1.68
N THR A 7 23.41 2.85 -2.06
CA THR A 7 22.28 2.32 -1.30
C THR A 7 22.70 1.90 0.11
N PHE A 8 23.85 1.22 0.24
CA PHE A 8 24.40 0.85 1.53
C PHE A 8 24.76 2.06 2.39
N THR A 9 25.35 3.10 1.79
CA THR A 9 25.61 4.36 2.50
C THR A 9 24.31 4.98 3.04
N ILE A 10 23.26 5.03 2.22
CA ILE A 10 21.96 5.55 2.64
C ILE A 10 21.32 4.65 3.71
N ALA A 11 21.45 3.33 3.61
CA ALA A 11 20.97 2.40 4.64
C ALA A 11 21.62 2.68 6.00
N ASN A 12 22.94 2.90 6.05
CA ASN A 12 23.61 3.28 7.30
C ASN A 12 23.08 4.61 7.86
N VAL A 13 22.85 5.61 7.00
CA VAL A 13 22.24 6.89 7.45
C VAL A 13 20.84 6.68 8.04
N ILE A 14 20.02 5.81 7.42
CA ILE A 14 18.69 5.48 7.95
C ILE A 14 18.82 4.77 9.31
N ALA A 15 19.74 3.82 9.42
CA ALA A 15 20.01 3.07 10.64
C ALA A 15 20.51 3.97 11.78
N ASP A 16 21.34 4.97 11.48
CA ASP A 16 21.84 5.91 12.49
C ASP A 16 20.76 6.90 12.95
N LEU A 17 19.94 7.39 12.01
CA LEU A 17 18.92 8.38 12.32
C LEU A 17 17.67 7.79 12.99
N GLN A 18 17.36 6.51 12.76
CA GLN A 18 16.19 5.82 13.34
C GLN A 18 14.87 6.59 13.11
N ARG A 19 14.66 7.06 11.88
CA ARG A 19 13.46 7.83 11.48
C ARG A 19 12.73 7.14 10.33
N PRO A 20 11.38 7.21 10.29
CA PRO A 20 10.62 6.83 9.11
C PRO A 20 11.18 7.54 7.87
N THR A 21 11.54 6.77 6.86
CA THR A 21 12.22 7.28 5.68
C THR A 21 11.48 6.90 4.41
N MET A 22 11.39 7.84 3.47
CA MET A 22 10.86 7.61 2.14
C MET A 22 11.96 7.79 1.11
N VAL A 23 12.21 6.75 0.31
CA VAL A 23 13.19 6.73 -0.78
C VAL A 23 12.44 6.93 -2.09
N LEU A 24 12.62 8.08 -2.73
CA LEU A 24 11.97 8.40 -4.00
C LEU A 24 12.81 7.92 -5.19
N ALA A 25 12.20 7.10 -6.04
CA ALA A 25 12.78 6.61 -7.27
C ALA A 25 12.02 7.16 -8.50
N PRO A 26 12.73 7.51 -9.59
CA PRO A 26 12.13 8.12 -10.77
C PRO A 26 11.34 7.13 -11.65
N ASN A 27 11.53 5.82 -11.46
CA ASN A 27 10.83 4.80 -12.23
C ASN A 27 10.62 3.52 -11.42
N LYS A 28 9.68 2.66 -11.87
CA LYS A 28 9.31 1.41 -11.18
C LYS A 28 10.46 0.41 -11.12
N THR A 29 11.32 0.35 -12.13
CA THR A 29 12.45 -0.60 -12.18
C THR A 29 13.47 -0.33 -11.09
N LEU A 30 13.93 0.92 -10.97
CA LEU A 30 14.85 1.31 -9.90
C LEU A 30 14.19 1.23 -8.53
N ALA A 31 12.90 1.57 -8.43
CA ALA A 31 12.15 1.41 -7.18
C ALA A 31 12.14 -0.05 -6.71
N ALA A 32 11.88 -1.01 -7.61
CA ALA A 32 11.88 -2.43 -7.29
C ALA A 32 13.27 -2.91 -6.85
N GLN A 33 14.34 -2.46 -7.53
CA GLN A 33 15.72 -2.77 -7.14
C GLN A 33 16.03 -2.25 -5.73
N LEU A 34 15.76 -0.97 -5.46
CA LEU A 34 16.01 -0.35 -4.16
C LEU A 34 15.16 -1.00 -3.06
N TYR A 35 13.92 -1.40 -3.36
CA TYR A 35 13.08 -2.14 -2.43
C TYR A 35 13.70 -3.48 -2.04
N GLY A 36 14.21 -4.24 -3.01
CA GLY A 36 14.94 -5.49 -2.76
C GLY A 36 16.18 -5.27 -1.89
N GLU A 37 17.04 -4.32 -2.27
CA GLU A 37 18.25 -3.97 -1.50
C GLU A 37 17.91 -3.54 -0.07
N MET A 38 16.89 -2.69 0.13
CA MET A 38 16.48 -2.25 1.46
C MET A 38 15.90 -3.41 2.29
N LYS A 39 15.16 -4.34 1.69
CA LYS A 39 14.66 -5.55 2.38
C LYS A 39 15.82 -6.43 2.87
N GLU A 40 16.88 -6.56 2.09
CA GLU A 40 18.09 -7.28 2.49
C GLU A 40 18.83 -6.58 3.64
N PHE A 41 18.92 -5.25 3.61
CA PHE A 41 19.57 -4.49 4.69
C PHE A 41 18.74 -4.44 5.97
N PHE A 42 17.42 -4.48 5.87
CA PHE A 42 16.50 -4.32 7.01
C PHE A 42 15.45 -5.44 7.08
N PRO A 43 15.85 -6.70 7.31
CA PRO A 43 14.94 -7.85 7.26
C PRO A 43 13.84 -7.81 8.34
N GLU A 44 14.13 -7.19 9.50
CA GLU A 44 13.21 -7.11 10.64
C GLU A 44 12.36 -5.83 10.66
N ASN A 45 12.67 -4.85 9.80
CA ASN A 45 11.94 -3.58 9.73
C ASN A 45 10.85 -3.60 8.65
N ALA A 46 9.93 -2.63 8.74
CA ALA A 46 8.90 -2.45 7.72
C ALA A 46 9.47 -1.74 6.49
N VAL A 47 10.08 -2.52 5.60
CA VAL A 47 10.42 -2.07 4.25
C VAL A 47 9.22 -2.29 3.34
N GLU A 48 8.73 -1.20 2.75
CA GLU A 48 7.46 -1.15 2.04
C GLU A 48 7.62 -0.56 0.63
N TYR A 49 6.68 -0.88 -0.26
CA TYR A 49 6.74 -0.49 -1.67
C TYR A 49 5.52 0.32 -2.09
N PHE A 50 5.75 1.50 -2.68
CA PHE A 50 4.69 2.44 -3.01
C PHE A 50 4.85 3.03 -4.42
N VAL A 51 4.29 2.33 -5.42
CA VAL A 51 4.28 2.80 -6.81
C VAL A 51 2.86 2.79 -7.37
N SER A 52 2.66 3.35 -8.58
CA SER A 52 1.36 3.26 -9.24
C SER A 52 0.93 1.80 -9.38
N TYR A 53 -0.29 1.51 -8.90
CA TYR A 53 -0.93 0.21 -9.02
C TYR A 53 -1.53 -0.03 -10.41
N TYR A 54 -1.46 0.94 -11.32
CA TYR A 54 -1.86 0.73 -12.70
C TYR A 54 -0.73 0.05 -13.48
N ASP A 55 -1.03 -1.10 -14.09
CA ASP A 55 -0.15 -1.73 -15.08
C ASP A 55 -0.27 -1.03 -16.43
N TYR A 56 -1.48 -0.60 -16.75
CA TYR A 56 -1.81 0.25 -17.91
C TYR A 56 -2.74 1.38 -17.46
N TYR A 57 -2.49 2.59 -17.94
CA TYR A 57 -3.32 3.76 -17.66
C TYR A 57 -3.37 4.70 -18.86
N GLN A 58 -4.58 4.89 -19.38
CA GLN A 58 -4.92 5.89 -20.37
C GLN A 58 -5.84 6.93 -19.73
N PRO A 59 -5.42 8.20 -19.62
CA PRO A 59 -6.29 9.25 -19.13
C PRO A 59 -7.40 9.56 -20.13
N GLU A 60 -8.52 10.06 -19.62
CA GLU A 60 -9.54 10.69 -20.44
C GLU A 60 -8.98 11.96 -21.08
N ALA A 61 -9.19 12.11 -22.39
CA ALA A 61 -8.71 13.29 -23.11
C ALA A 61 -9.64 13.63 -24.27
N TYR A 62 -9.82 14.92 -24.51
CA TYR A 62 -10.43 15.40 -25.74
C TYR A 62 -9.35 16.00 -26.64
N VAL A 63 -9.30 15.58 -27.89
CA VAL A 63 -8.34 16.04 -28.90
C VAL A 63 -9.07 16.96 -29.89
N PRO A 64 -8.94 18.30 -29.74
CA PRO A 64 -9.75 19.24 -30.54
C PRO A 64 -9.45 19.20 -32.03
N SER A 65 -8.21 18.90 -32.42
CA SER A 65 -7.79 18.87 -33.83
C SER A 65 -8.47 17.77 -34.64
N SER A 66 -8.89 16.68 -33.99
CA SER A 66 -9.55 15.55 -34.62
C SER A 66 -10.96 15.31 -34.11
N ASP A 67 -11.50 16.25 -33.31
CA ASP A 67 -12.78 16.14 -32.61
C ASP A 67 -12.97 14.76 -31.95
N THR A 68 -11.90 14.24 -31.34
CA THR A 68 -11.88 12.87 -30.81
C THR A 68 -11.90 12.90 -29.30
N PHE A 69 -12.88 12.20 -28.72
CA PHE A 69 -12.90 11.90 -27.30
C PHE A 69 -12.26 10.54 -27.03
N ILE A 70 -11.25 10.52 -26.17
CA ILE A 70 -10.52 9.35 -25.72
C ILE A 70 -11.06 9.01 -24.34
N GLU A 71 -11.75 7.89 -24.24
CA GLU A 71 -12.23 7.38 -22.95
C GLU A 71 -11.07 6.93 -22.06
N LYS A 72 -11.29 7.04 -20.75
CA LYS A 72 -10.40 6.48 -19.75
C LYS A 72 -10.41 4.97 -19.84
N ASP A 73 -9.23 4.38 -19.92
CA ASP A 73 -9.02 2.94 -19.81
C ASP A 73 -7.85 2.65 -18.88
N ALA A 74 -7.97 1.63 -18.03
CA ALA A 74 -6.94 1.31 -17.07
C ALA A 74 -7.02 -0.15 -16.59
N SER A 75 -5.85 -0.73 -16.33
CA SER A 75 -5.72 -2.04 -15.70
C SER A 75 -5.01 -1.91 -14.35
N VAL A 76 -5.62 -2.50 -13.32
CA VAL A 76 -5.15 -2.44 -11.93
C VAL A 76 -4.41 -3.73 -11.55
N ASN A 77 -3.27 -3.57 -10.91
CA ASN A 77 -2.51 -4.62 -10.28
C ASN A 77 -2.88 -4.72 -8.79
N GLU A 78 -3.67 -5.73 -8.45
CA GLU A 78 -4.15 -5.96 -7.08
C GLU A 78 -3.02 -6.16 -6.07
N HIS A 79 -1.91 -6.77 -6.49
CA HIS A 79 -0.77 -7.00 -5.61
C HIS A 79 -0.08 -5.69 -5.25
N ILE A 80 0.15 -4.81 -6.22
CA ILE A 80 0.74 -3.48 -5.97
C ILE A 80 -0.20 -2.61 -5.13
N GLU A 81 -1.51 -2.69 -5.36
CA GLU A 81 -2.50 -2.02 -4.51
C GLU A 81 -2.37 -2.48 -3.05
N GLN A 82 -2.25 -3.79 -2.81
CA GLN A 82 -2.04 -4.35 -1.47
C GLN A 82 -0.74 -3.85 -0.84
N MET A 83 0.36 -3.79 -1.60
CA MET A 83 1.64 -3.25 -1.11
C MET A 83 1.51 -1.77 -0.71
N ARG A 84 0.72 -0.97 -1.44
CA ARG A 84 0.46 0.42 -1.06
C ARG A 84 -0.31 0.55 0.24
N LEU A 85 -1.32 -0.29 0.45
CA LEU A 85 -2.08 -0.34 1.70
C LEU A 85 -1.21 -0.75 2.89
N SER A 86 -0.28 -1.69 2.66
CA SER A 86 0.74 -2.08 3.64
C SER A 86 1.65 -0.88 3.98
N ALA A 87 2.13 -0.16 2.97
CA ALA A 87 3.00 1.01 3.15
C ALA A 87 2.33 2.13 3.95
N THR A 88 1.08 2.49 3.63
CA THR A 88 0.34 3.53 4.36
C THR A 88 0.08 3.12 5.80
N LYS A 89 -0.32 1.87 6.03
CA LYS A 89 -0.51 1.33 7.38
C LYS A 89 0.79 1.38 8.18
N ALA A 90 1.89 0.89 7.61
CA ALA A 90 3.17 0.85 8.30
C ALA A 90 3.67 2.26 8.68
N MET A 91 3.53 3.25 7.80
CA MET A 91 3.86 4.65 8.08
C MET A 91 3.05 5.25 9.24
N LEU A 92 1.83 4.79 9.47
CA LEU A 92 0.95 5.27 10.53
C LEU A 92 1.18 4.53 11.86
N GLU A 93 1.49 3.23 11.81
CA GLU A 93 1.56 2.37 13.00
C GLU A 93 2.98 2.17 13.55
N ARG A 94 4.02 2.36 12.74
CA ARG A 94 5.43 2.04 13.08
C ARG A 94 6.36 3.22 12.88
N ARG A 95 7.46 3.24 13.65
CA ARG A 95 8.56 4.21 13.45
C ARG A 95 9.71 3.66 12.61
N ASP A 96 9.84 2.34 12.56
CA ASP A 96 10.92 1.64 11.89
C ASP A 96 10.52 1.27 10.45
N VAL A 97 10.22 2.29 9.66
CA VAL A 97 9.68 2.18 8.30
C VAL A 97 10.61 2.78 7.26
N VAL A 98 10.78 2.05 6.16
CA VAL A 98 11.39 2.54 4.92
C VAL A 98 10.44 2.30 3.77
N VAL A 99 9.88 3.36 3.18
CA VAL A 99 9.02 3.27 2.00
C VAL A 99 9.82 3.60 0.75
N VAL A 100 9.95 2.64 -0.16
CA VAL A 100 10.50 2.91 -1.50
C VAL A 100 9.35 3.26 -2.43
N ALA A 101 9.34 4.50 -2.92
CA ALA A 101 8.21 5.04 -3.65
C ALA A 101 8.58 5.67 -5.00
N SER A 102 7.64 5.67 -5.93
CA SER A 102 7.74 6.51 -7.14
C SER A 102 7.06 7.87 -6.93
N VAL A 103 6.99 8.68 -7.99
CA VAL A 103 6.17 9.91 -8.03
C VAL A 103 4.70 9.67 -7.63
N SER A 104 4.24 8.42 -7.56
CA SER A 104 2.92 8.12 -7.02
C SER A 104 2.71 8.63 -5.59
N ALA A 105 3.78 8.81 -4.80
CA ALA A 105 3.72 9.33 -3.43
C ALA A 105 3.20 10.78 -3.32
N ILE A 106 3.24 11.56 -4.39
CA ILE A 106 2.72 12.95 -4.39
C ILE A 106 1.27 13.03 -4.90
N TYR A 107 0.68 11.92 -5.33
CA TYR A 107 -0.74 11.87 -5.71
C TYR A 107 -1.62 11.57 -4.50
N GLY A 108 -2.79 12.23 -4.43
CA GLY A 108 -3.68 12.17 -3.28
C GLY A 108 -4.11 10.74 -2.93
N LEU A 109 -3.95 10.38 -1.64
CA LEU A 109 -4.35 9.09 -1.06
C LEU A 109 -5.70 9.15 -0.33
N GLY A 110 -6.39 10.29 -0.38
CA GLY A 110 -7.52 10.57 0.51
C GLY A 110 -7.06 11.09 1.87
N ASP A 111 -8.01 11.38 2.76
CA ASP A 111 -7.74 11.87 4.11
C ASP A 111 -7.22 10.72 4.99
N PRO A 112 -6.03 10.84 5.62
CA PRO A 112 -5.50 9.81 6.52
C PRO A 112 -6.43 9.51 7.71
N ASP A 113 -7.16 10.50 8.22
CA ASP A 113 -8.10 10.29 9.32
C ASP A 113 -9.31 9.47 8.88
N LEU A 114 -9.77 9.63 7.63
CA LEU A 114 -10.79 8.77 7.05
C LEU A 114 -10.27 7.34 6.87
N TYR A 115 -9.01 7.17 6.43
CA TYR A 115 -8.40 5.84 6.30
C TYR A 115 -8.30 5.12 7.64
N LEU A 116 -7.84 5.80 8.70
CA LEU A 116 -7.79 5.24 10.05
C LEU A 116 -9.20 4.87 10.55
N LYS A 117 -10.20 5.70 10.27
CA LYS A 117 -11.62 5.42 10.53
C LYS A 117 -12.19 4.32 9.63
N MET A 118 -11.46 3.81 8.65
CA MET A 118 -11.85 2.65 7.84
C MET A 118 -11.11 1.37 8.25
N MET A 119 -10.37 1.38 9.36
CA MET A 119 -9.76 0.18 9.90
C MET A 119 -10.65 -0.46 10.99
N LEU A 120 -10.60 -1.79 11.06
CA LEU A 120 -11.10 -2.58 12.18
C LEU A 120 -9.88 -3.05 12.99
N HIS A 121 -9.69 -2.48 14.18
CA HIS A 121 -8.64 -2.90 15.10
C HIS A 121 -9.13 -4.04 16.00
N LEU A 122 -8.41 -5.16 15.98
CA LEU A 122 -8.64 -6.30 16.86
C LEU A 122 -7.34 -6.66 17.56
N THR A 123 -7.41 -6.86 18.88
CA THR A 123 -6.26 -7.24 19.71
C THR A 123 -6.62 -8.49 20.51
N VAL A 124 -5.66 -9.39 20.73
CA VAL A 124 -5.87 -10.57 21.59
C VAL A 124 -6.28 -10.13 22.99
N GLY A 125 -7.37 -10.69 23.51
CA GLY A 125 -7.94 -10.34 24.82
C GLY A 125 -8.97 -9.19 24.78
N MET A 126 -9.21 -8.58 23.62
CA MET A 126 -10.26 -7.57 23.46
C MET A 126 -11.65 -8.20 23.65
N ILE A 127 -12.46 -7.61 24.53
CA ILE A 127 -13.88 -7.97 24.67
C ILE A 127 -14.68 -7.18 23.65
N ILE A 128 -15.11 -7.84 22.59
CA ILE A 128 -15.93 -7.26 21.52
C ILE A 128 -17.01 -8.25 21.09
N ASP A 129 -18.21 -7.75 20.83
CA ASP A 129 -19.32 -8.58 20.33
C ASP A 129 -19.07 -8.99 18.88
N GLN A 130 -19.29 -10.26 18.56
CA GLN A 130 -19.14 -10.78 17.20
C GLN A 130 -20.01 -10.00 16.21
N ARG A 131 -21.23 -9.58 16.60
CA ARG A 131 -22.11 -8.80 15.70
C ARG A 131 -21.60 -7.37 15.49
N ALA A 132 -20.82 -6.83 16.43
CA ALA A 132 -20.15 -5.54 16.23
C ALA A 132 -19.06 -5.65 15.16
N ILE A 133 -18.26 -6.74 15.19
CA ILE A 133 -17.27 -7.03 14.14
C ILE A 133 -17.94 -7.15 12.77
N LEU A 134 -19.04 -7.91 12.67
CA LEU A 134 -19.74 -8.12 11.40
C LEU A 134 -20.34 -6.83 10.83
N ARG A 135 -20.96 -6.00 11.68
CA ARG A 135 -21.48 -4.68 11.27
C ARG A 135 -20.35 -3.80 10.76
N ARG A 136 -19.23 -3.79 11.47
CA ARG A 136 -18.07 -2.99 11.08
C ARG A 136 -17.49 -3.44 9.74
N LEU A 137 -17.33 -4.74 9.52
CA LEU A 137 -16.88 -5.27 8.23
C LEU A 137 -17.85 -4.92 7.09
N ALA A 138 -19.17 -4.90 7.35
CA ALA A 138 -20.16 -4.46 6.37
C ALA A 138 -20.05 -2.96 6.03
N GLU A 139 -19.78 -2.09 7.02
CA GLU A 139 -19.48 -0.66 6.77
C GLU A 139 -18.25 -0.50 5.87
N LEU A 140 -17.26 -1.39 6.04
CA LEU A 140 -16.04 -1.46 5.22
C LEU A 140 -16.24 -2.17 3.88
N GLN A 141 -17.48 -2.43 3.46
CA GLN A 141 -17.84 -3.06 2.18
C GLN A 141 -17.38 -4.51 2.01
N TYR A 142 -17.10 -5.23 3.10
CA TYR A 142 -16.92 -6.68 3.03
C TYR A 142 -18.28 -7.36 2.84
N ALA A 143 -18.37 -8.24 1.85
CA ALA A 143 -19.58 -9.02 1.60
C ALA A 143 -19.52 -10.37 2.31
N ARG A 144 -20.65 -10.84 2.85
CA ARG A 144 -20.72 -12.18 3.44
C ARG A 144 -20.80 -13.24 2.34
N ASN A 145 -19.87 -14.19 2.35
CA ASN A 145 -19.92 -15.36 1.50
C ASN A 145 -19.42 -16.59 2.27
N ASP A 146 -20.36 -17.47 2.64
CA ASP A 146 -20.07 -18.69 3.38
C ASP A 146 -19.71 -19.88 2.45
N GLN A 147 -19.71 -19.68 1.12
CA GLN A 147 -19.45 -20.72 0.12
C GLN A 147 -18.05 -20.65 -0.50
N ALA A 148 -17.55 -19.44 -0.75
CA ALA A 148 -16.23 -19.22 -1.33
C ALA A 148 -15.50 -18.11 -0.58
N PHE A 149 -14.30 -18.43 -0.10
CA PHE A 149 -13.45 -17.47 0.61
C PHE A 149 -12.52 -16.77 -0.39
N GLN A 150 -12.78 -15.47 -0.62
CA GLN A 150 -12.02 -14.61 -1.51
C GLN A 150 -11.81 -13.23 -0.87
N ARG A 151 -10.95 -12.42 -1.47
CA ARG A 151 -10.68 -11.05 -1.01
C ARG A 151 -11.98 -10.23 -0.98
N GLY A 152 -12.17 -9.44 0.08
CA GLY A 152 -13.39 -8.66 0.28
C GLY A 152 -14.60 -9.48 0.76
N LEU A 153 -14.43 -10.78 1.01
CA LEU A 153 -15.48 -11.64 1.55
C LEU A 153 -15.22 -12.02 3.01
N LEU A 154 -16.29 -12.16 3.79
CA LEU A 154 -16.26 -12.67 5.16
C LEU A 154 -17.15 -13.91 5.30
N SER A 155 -16.76 -14.82 6.19
CA SER A 155 -17.56 -15.98 6.59
C SER A 155 -17.55 -16.13 8.12
N VAL A 156 -18.61 -16.73 8.67
CA VAL A 156 -18.72 -16.99 10.11
C VAL A 156 -18.90 -18.48 10.33
N PHE A 157 -17.90 -19.11 10.92
CA PHE A 157 -18.01 -20.49 11.38
C PHE A 157 -18.47 -20.52 12.83
N VAL A 158 -19.59 -21.19 13.08
CA VAL A 158 -20.02 -21.53 14.43
C VAL A 158 -19.48 -22.92 14.72
N ALA A 159 -18.44 -23.01 15.55
CA ALA A 159 -18.02 -24.29 16.11
C ALA A 159 -19.19 -24.84 16.95
N ARG A 160 -19.67 -26.03 16.58
CA ARG A 160 -20.56 -26.82 17.44
C ARG A 160 -19.77 -27.47 18.55
#